data_AF-A0A7C3LTH9-F1
#
_entry.id   AF-A0A7C3LTH9-F1
#
_cell.length_a   1.000
_cell.length_b   1.000
_cell.length_c   1.000
_cell.angle_alpha   90.00
_cell.angle_beta   90.00
_cell.angle_gamma   90.00
#
_symmetry.space_group_name_H-M   'P 1'
#
loop_
_entity.id
_entity.type
_entity.pdbx_description
1 polymer ?
#
loop_
_entity_poly.entity_id
_entity_poly.type
_entity_poly.pdbx_seq_one_letter_code
_entity_poly.pdbx_strand_id
1 'polypeptide(L)' 'MDFREDQIERYSRHIILKEVGGAGQRKLLESRVLIIGAGGLGSPVALYLAAAGV' A
#
# COMPACT_ATOMS: atom_id res chain seq x y z
N MET A 1 -5.61 5.13 -13.38
CA MET A 1 -4.43 5.98 -13.65
C MET A 1 -3.21 5.08 -13.75
N ASP A 2 -2.26 5.42 -14.62
CA ASP A 2 -0.97 4.74 -14.65
C ASP A 2 -0.13 5.15 -13.45
N PHE A 3 0.76 4.26 -13.02
CA PHE A 3 1.68 4.55 -11.92
C PHE A 3 2.62 5.69 -12.33
N ARG A 4 2.91 6.58 -11.39
CA ARG A 4 4.05 7.48 -11.54
C ARG A 4 5.36 6.71 -11.36
N GLU A 5 6.45 7.24 -11.91
CA GLU A 5 7.77 6.59 -11.85
C GLU A 5 8.24 6.32 -10.41
N ASP A 6 8.00 7.27 -9.49
CA ASP A 6 8.29 7.11 -8.05
C ASP A 6 7.49 5.96 -7.40
N GLN A 7 6.27 5.72 -7.86
CA GLN A 7 5.43 4.62 -7.38
C GLN A 7 5.89 3.27 -7.93
N ILE A 8 6.33 3.22 -9.18
CA ILE A 8 6.90 1.99 -9.76
C ILE A 8 8.15 1.58 -8.98
N GLU A 9 9.05 2.52 -8.72
CA GLU A 9 10.27 2.25 -7.95
C GLU A 9 9.92 1.76 -6.53
N ARG A 10 9.08 2.51 -5.81
CA ARG A 10 8.70 2.22 -4.43
C ARG A 10 7.96 0.89 -4.26
N TYR A 11 7.04 0.56 -5.16
CA TYR A 11 6.16 -0.61 -5.05
C TYR A 11 6.57 -1.77 -5.95
N SER A 12 7.69 -1.68 -6.66
CA SER A 12 8.23 -2.73 -7.54
C SER A 12 8.15 -4.12 -6.91
N ARG A 13 8.64 -4.26 -5.67
CA ARG A 13 8.63 -5.53 -4.91
C ARG A 13 7.25 -6.06 -4.55
N HIS A 14 6.24 -5.20 -4.40
CA HIS A 14 4.85 -5.64 -4.21
C HIS A 14 4.22 -6.03 -5.55
N ILE A 15 4.51 -5.28 -6.62
CA ILE A 15 3.98 -5.52 -7.97
C ILE A 15 4.46 -6.87 -8.52
N ILE A 16 5.68 -7.33 -8.20
CA ILE A 16 6.16 -8.63 -8.69
C ILE A 16 5.43 -9.83 -8.07
N LEU A 17 4.78 -9.65 -6.92
CA LEU A 17 4.07 -10.74 -6.25
C LEU A 17 2.88 -11.14 -7.11
N LYS A 18 2.81 -12.43 -7.46
CA LYS A 18 1.81 -12.99 -8.38
C LYS A 18 0.38 -12.68 -7.93
N GLU A 19 0.15 -12.69 -6.63
CA GLU A 19 -1.14 -12.47 -5.99
C GLU A 19 -1.53 -10.99 -5.89
N VAL A 20 -0.55 -10.07 -6.01
CA VAL A 20 -0.78 -8.63 -5.95
C VAL A 20 -0.82 -8.05 -7.37
N GLY A 21 0.29 -8.17 -8.11
CA GLY A 21 0.41 -7.58 -9.44
C GLY A 21 0.22 -6.07 -9.47
N GLY A 22 0.26 -5.49 -10.68
CA GLY A 22 -0.07 -4.08 -10.86
C GLY A 22 -1.52 -3.75 -10.50
N ALA A 23 -2.45 -4.68 -10.72
CA ALA A 23 -3.87 -4.50 -10.40
C ALA A 23 -4.11 -4.39 -8.88
N GLY A 24 -3.50 -5.26 -8.09
CA GLY A 24 -3.59 -5.22 -6.63
C GLY A 24 -2.92 -3.98 -6.04
N GLN A 25 -1.74 -3.61 -6.55
CA GLN A 25 -1.06 -2.39 -6.08
C GLN A 25 -1.87 -1.12 -6.39
N ARG A 26 -2.52 -1.05 -7.57
CA ARG A 26 -3.43 0.05 -7.90
C ARG A 26 -4.63 0.10 -6.94
N LYS A 27 -5.20 -1.06 -6.61
CA LYS A 27 -6.30 -1.16 -5.65
C LYS A 27 -5.90 -0.64 -4.27
N LEU A 28 -4.67 -0.92 -3.81
CA LEU A 28 -4.16 -0.37 -2.54
C LEU A 28 -4.07 1.16 -2.60
N LEU A 29 -3.48 1.73 -3.65
CA LEU A 29 -3.36 3.19 -3.83
C LEU A 29 -4.69 3.94 -3.90
N GLU A 30 -5.75 3.27 -4.39
CA GLU A 30 -7.10 3.84 -4.46
C GLU A 30 -7.94 3.56 -3.20
N SER A 31 -7.41 2.78 -2.25
CA SER A 31 -8.13 2.40 -1.04
C SER A 31 -8.17 3.53 -0.01
N ARG A 32 -9.10 3.43 0.93
CA ARG A 32 -9.18 4.28 2.11
C ARG A 32 -9.46 3.40 3.32
N VAL A 33 -8.67 3.57 4.38
CA VAL A 33 -8.81 2.79 5.62
C VAL A 33 -8.95 3.75 6.81
N LEU A 34 -9.90 3.45 7.69
CA LEU A 34 -10.06 4.12 8.99
C LEU A 34 -9.40 3.25 10.08
N ILE A 35 -8.46 3.82 10.81
CA ILE A 35 -7.83 3.18 11.98
C ILE A 35 -8.38 3.86 13.24
N ILE A 36 -9.04 3.09 14.11
CA ILE A 36 -9.56 3.60 15.39
C ILE A 36 -8.53 3.27 16.49
N GLY A 37 -7.82 4.32 16.92
CA GLY A 37 -6.79 4.26 17.95
C GLY A 37 -5.38 4.18 17.37
N ALA A 38 -4.51 5.09 17.80
CA ALA A 38 -3.11 5.20 17.36
C ALA A 38 -2.11 4.79 18.47
N GLY A 39 -2.45 3.74 19.22
CA GLY A 39 -1.61 3.18 20.28
C GLY A 39 -0.69 2.05 19.79
N GLY A 40 -0.35 1.10 20.65
CA GLY A 40 0.55 -0.02 20.33
C GLY A 40 0.07 -0.95 19.19
N LEU A 41 -1.24 -0.99 18.92
CA LEU A 41 -1.81 -1.77 17.81
C LEU A 41 -1.97 -0.93 16.54
N GLY A 42 -2.50 0.30 16.66
CA GLY A 42 -2.74 1.16 15.50
C GLY A 42 -1.46 1.64 14.83
N SER A 43 -0.40 1.89 15.60
CA SER A 43 0.88 2.38 15.09
C SER A 43 1.54 1.41 14.09
N PRO A 44 1.76 0.11 14.41
CA PRO A 44 2.32 -0.83 13.43
C PRO A 44 1.37 -1.09 12.25
N VAL A 45 0.05 -1.08 12.47
CA VAL A 45 -0.93 -1.22 11.37
C VAL A 45 -0.81 -0.05 10.38
N ALA A 46 -0.79 1.19 10.88
CA ALA A 46 -0.62 2.37 10.05
C ALA A 46 0.71 2.36 9.29
N LEU A 47 1.80 1.94 9.95
CA LEU A 47 3.12 1.82 9.33
C LEU A 47 3.09 0.90 8.10
N TYR A 48 2.54 -0.31 8.24
CA TYR A 48 2.51 -1.28 7.15
C TYR A 48 1.50 -0.92 6.05
N LEU A 49 0.35 -0.34 6.40
CA LEU A 49 -0.61 0.15 5.40
C LEU A 49 0.00 1.28 4.55
N ALA A 50 0.66 2.27 5.18
CA ALA A 50 1.34 3.34 4.46
C ALA A 50 2.52 2.82 3.61
N ALA A 51 3.26 1.82 4.11
CA ALA A 51 4.32 1.17 3.35
C ALA A 51 3.78 0.42 2.12
N ALA A 52 2.62 -0.24 2.26
CA ALA A 52 1.92 -0.93 1.18
C ALA A 52 1.31 0.03 0.14
N GLY A 53 1.16 1.32 0.50
CA GLY A 53 0.58 2.34 -0.38
C GLY A 53 -0.93 2.40 -0.30
N VAL A 54 -1.51 2.13 0.88
CA VAL A 54 -2.89 2.48 1.22
C VAL A 54 -2.99 3.96 1.55
#